data_AF-A0A968C368-F1
#
_entry.id   AF-A0A968C368-F1
#
_cell.length_a   1.000
_cell.length_b   1.000
_cell.length_c   1.000
_cell.angle_alpha   90.00
_cell.angle_beta   90.00
_cell.angle_gamma   90.00
#
_symmetry.space_group_name_H-M   'P 1'
#
loop_
_entity.id
_entity.type
_entity.pdbx_description
1 polymer ?
#
loop_
_entity_poly.entity_id
_entity_poly.type
_entity_poly.pdbx_seq_one_letter_code
_entity_poly.pdbx_strand_id
1 'polypeptide(L)' 'MSATDSQFTIDLTPDGAAALYERIECTLATVRKTLDRPLTLSEKIVLGHLDDAATQDLVPGKSFLDLRPDRV' A
#
# COMPACT_ATOMS: atom_id res chain seq x y z
N MET A 1 13.82 -6.96 21.81
CA MET A 1 14.35 -8.15 21.13
C MET A 1 13.33 -8.59 20.10
N SER A 2 13.48 -8.43 18.80
CA SER A 2 14.29 -7.57 17.94
C SER A 2 13.63 -7.77 16.58
N ALA A 3 13.20 -6.71 15.93
CA ALA A 3 13.01 -6.72 14.48
C ALA A 3 13.24 -5.28 14.04
N THR A 4 14.42 -5.06 13.50
CA THR A 4 14.81 -3.88 12.75
C THR A 4 13.70 -3.54 11.77
N ASP A 5 13.01 -2.43 12.02
CA ASP A 5 12.12 -1.79 11.06
C ASP A 5 13.00 -1.35 9.89
N SER A 6 13.10 -2.22 8.89
CA SER A 6 13.94 -2.01 7.72
C SER A 6 13.25 -0.96 6.87
N GLN A 7 13.58 0.31 7.14
CA GLN A 7 13.19 1.46 6.33
C GLN A 7 13.58 1.17 4.88
N PHE A 8 12.60 0.83 4.06
CA PHE A 8 12.76 0.82 2.61
C PHE A 8 12.77 2.28 2.17
N THR A 9 13.95 2.90 2.25
CA THR A 9 14.13 4.27 1.76
C THR A 9 13.94 4.26 0.26
N ILE A 10 12.86 4.91 -0.21
CA ILE A 10 12.63 5.05 -1.64
C ILE A 10 13.64 6.08 -2.15
N ASP A 11 14.54 5.62 -3.00
CA ASP A 11 15.44 6.51 -3.70
C ASP A 11 14.65 7.30 -4.76
N LEU A 12 14.87 8.61 -4.84
CA LEU A 12 14.27 9.50 -5.86
C LEU A 12 14.84 9.24 -7.27
N THR A 13 15.42 8.07 -7.49
CA THR A 13 15.89 7.60 -8.79
C THR A 13 14.69 7.15 -9.63
N PRO A 14 14.77 7.24 -10.97
CA PRO A 14 13.72 6.73 -11.85
C PRO A 14 13.37 5.26 -11.59
N ASP A 15 14.39 4.45 -11.27
CA ASP A 15 14.24 3.02 -11.00
C ASP A 15 13.50 2.77 -9.68
N GLY A 16 13.78 3.57 -8.63
CA GLY A 16 13.06 3.51 -7.36
C GLY A 16 11.59 3.88 -7.50
N ALA A 17 11.29 4.91 -8.30
CA ALA A 17 9.92 5.30 -8.59
C ALA A 17 9.16 4.22 -9.39
N ALA A 18 9.80 3.61 -10.38
CA ALA A 18 9.21 2.53 -11.17
C ALA A 18 8.82 1.33 -10.28
N ALA A 19 9.73 0.89 -9.40
CA ALA A 19 9.49 -0.20 -8.47
C ALA A 19 8.34 0.09 -7.49
N LEU A 20 8.22 1.34 -7.02
CA LEU A 20 7.10 1.77 -6.16
C LEU A 20 5.76 1.65 -6.90
N TYR A 21 5.67 2.16 -8.12
CA TYR A 21 4.43 2.09 -8.90
C TYR A 21 4.04 0.65 -9.24
N GLU A 22 5.01 -0.21 -9.57
CA GLU A 22 4.76 -1.65 -9.76
C GLU A 22 4.16 -2.30 -8.51
N ARG A 23 4.74 -2.01 -7.33
CA ARG A 23 4.21 -2.52 -6.06
C ARG A 23 2.78 -2.05 -5.81
N ILE A 24 2.52 -0.75 -6.00
CA ILE A 24 1.18 -0.16 -5.83
C ILE A 24 0.17 -0.86 -6.75
N GLU A 25 0.50 -1.09 -8.02
CA GLU A 25 -0.40 -1.77 -8.97
C GLU A 25 -0.68 -3.22 -8.55
N CYS A 26 0.32 -3.97 -8.07
CA CYS A 26 0.12 -5.30 -7.52
C CYS A 26 -0.83 -5.31 -6.31
N THR A 27 -0.64 -4.39 -5.36
CA THR A 27 -1.49 -4.25 -4.18
C THR A 27 -2.92 -3.89 -4.58
N LEU A 28 -3.08 -2.93 -5.50
CA LEU A 28 -4.38 -2.50 -5.99
C LEU A 28 -5.13 -3.59 -6.76
N ALA A 29 -4.44 -4.47 -7.48
CA ALA A 29 -5.06 -5.61 -8.14
C ALA A 29 -5.75 -6.55 -7.15
N THR A 30 -5.16 -6.76 -5.96
CA THR A 30 -5.76 -7.54 -4.87
C THR A 30 -6.94 -6.79 -4.25
N VAL A 31 -6.75 -5.52 -3.89
CA VAL A 31 -7.79 -4.68 -3.27
C VAL A 31 -9.03 -4.55 -4.15
N ARG A 32 -8.86 -4.40 -5.47
CA ARG A 32 -9.97 -4.33 -6.44
C ARG A 32 -10.81 -5.60 -6.46
N LYS A 33 -10.20 -6.78 -6.32
CA LYS A 33 -10.91 -8.06 -6.26
C LYS A 33 -11.73 -8.19 -4.97
N THR A 34 -11.23 -7.65 -3.86
CA THR A 34 -11.90 -7.73 -2.56
C THR A 34 -13.08 -6.77 -2.44
N LEU A 35 -12.93 -5.52 -2.89
CA LEU A 35 -13.94 -4.47 -2.70
C LEU A 35 -15.02 -4.41 -3.80
N ASP A 36 -14.76 -4.99 -4.98
CA ASP A 36 -15.67 -5.06 -6.14
C ASP A 36 -16.38 -3.74 -6.49
N ARG A 37 -15.68 -2.61 -6.33
CA ARG A 37 -16.20 -1.28 -6.63
C ARG A 37 -15.08 -0.36 -7.17
N PRO A 38 -15.42 0.67 -7.94
CA PRO A 38 -14.43 1.65 -8.37
C PRO A 38 -13.81 2.38 -7.16
N LEU A 39 -12.49 2.50 -7.16
CA LEU A 39 -11.72 3.19 -6.13
C LEU A 39 -11.46 4.65 -6.53
N THR A 40 -11.63 5.56 -5.58
CA THR A 40 -11.21 6.96 -5.71
C THR A 40 -9.70 7.10 -5.73
N LEU A 41 -9.18 8.27 -6.12
CA LEU A 41 -7.74 8.53 -6.10
C LEU A 41 -7.15 8.35 -4.70
N SER A 42 -7.81 8.91 -3.68
CA SER A 42 -7.36 8.81 -2.29
C SER A 42 -7.34 7.35 -1.81
N GLU A 43 -8.36 6.57 -2.13
CA GLU A 43 -8.38 5.13 -1.81
C GLU A 43 -7.27 4.38 -2.53
N LYS A 44 -6.97 4.70 -3.80
CA LYS A 44 -5.86 4.05 -4.53
C LYS A 44 -4.50 4.35 -3.90
N ILE A 45 -4.28 5.59 -3.47
CA ILE A 45 -3.02 5.97 -2.82
C ILE A 45 -2.92 5.27 -1.47
N VAL A 46 -3.93 5.38 -0.61
CA VAL A 46 -3.89 4.79 0.74
C VAL A 46 -3.82 3.26 0.68
N LEU A 47 -4.69 2.62 -0.11
CA LEU A 47 -4.75 1.17 -0.22
C LEU A 47 -3.60 0.58 -1.06
N GLY A 48 -2.91 1.42 -1.84
CA GLY A 48 -1.69 1.02 -2.54
C GLY A 48 -0.47 0.85 -1.61
N HIS A 49 -0.52 1.45 -0.43
CA HIS A 49 0.55 1.43 0.58
C HIS A 49 0.24 0.51 1.76
N LEU A 50 -0.68 -0.45 1.59
CA LEU A 50 -0.94 -1.47 2.60
C LEU A 50 0.28 -2.37 2.80
N ASP A 51 0.52 -2.79 4.03
CA ASP A 51 1.51 -3.82 4.35
C ASP A 51 1.11 -5.18 3.78
N ASP A 52 -0.14 -5.61 4.06
CA ASP A 52 -0.74 -6.83 3.52
C ASP A 52 -2.17 -6.56 3.04
N ALA A 53 -2.37 -6.50 1.72
CA ALA A 53 -3.68 -6.28 1.12
C ALA A 53 -4.58 -7.53 1.08
N ALA A 54 -4.05 -8.73 1.33
CA ALA A 54 -4.81 -9.97 1.25
C ALA A 54 -5.55 -10.31 2.55
N THR A 55 -4.97 -9.95 3.69
CA THR A 55 -5.50 -10.31 5.02
C THR A 55 -6.22 -9.17 5.74
N GLN A 56 -6.05 -7.93 5.28
CA GLN A 56 -6.59 -6.77 5.98
C GLN A 56 -8.08 -6.57 5.77
N ASP A 57 -8.79 -6.25 6.84
CA ASP A 57 -10.20 -5.87 6.80
C ASP A 57 -10.37 -4.45 6.26
N LEU A 58 -11.12 -4.30 5.17
CA LEU A 58 -11.26 -3.05 4.42
C LEU A 58 -12.66 -2.45 4.60
N VAL A 59 -13.05 -2.14 5.84
CA VAL A 59 -14.33 -1.46 6.13
C VAL A 59 -14.11 0.04 6.30
N PRO A 60 -14.64 0.87 5.37
CA PRO A 60 -14.50 2.32 5.45
C PRO A 60 -15.01 2.88 6.77
N GLY A 61 -14.20 3.71 7.42
CA GLY A 61 -14.56 4.41 8.66
C GLY A 61 -14.61 3.53 9.92
N LYS A 62 -14.17 2.26 9.84
CA LYS A 62 -14.11 1.37 11.00
C LYS A 62 -12.75 0.70 11.17
N SER A 63 -12.16 0.22 10.09
CA SER A 63 -10.92 -0.55 10.14
C SER A 63 -9.70 0.37 10.30
N PHE A 64 -8.75 -0.04 11.13
CA PHE A 64 -7.41 0.52 11.13
C PHE A 64 -6.60 -0.15 10.03
N LEU A 65 -5.76 0.63 9.34
CA LEU A 65 -4.96 0.15 8.21
C LEU A 65 -3.49 0.17 8.60
N ASP A 66 -2.79 -0.93 8.36
CA ASP A 66 -1.34 -1.00 8.53
C ASP A 66 -0.69 -0.55 7.22
N LEU A 67 -0.08 0.62 7.27
CA LEU A 67 0.50 1.30 6.11
C LEU A 67 2.02 1.25 6.16
N ARG A 68 2.62 1.17 4.98
CA ARG A 68 4.06 1.42 4.77
C ARG A 68 4.24 2.80 4.13
N PRO A 69 4.37 3.87 4.94
CA PRO A 69 4.68 5.19 4.41
C PRO A 69 6.06 5.19 3.77
N ASP A 70 6.16 5.84 2.62
CA ASP A 70 7.37 5.84 1.80
C ASP A 70 8.55 6.62 2.41
N ARG A 71 8.25 7.64 3.21
CA ARG A 71 9.22 8.56 3.82
C ARG A 71 8.62 9.28 5.02
N VAL A 72 9.50 9.83 5.86
CA VAL A 72 9.18 10.68 7.03
C VAL A 72 9.87 12.03 6.88
#